data_AF-A0A935WU76-F1
#
_entry.id   AF-A0A935WU76-F1
#
_cell.length_a   1.000
_cell.length_b   1.000
_cell.length_c   1.000
_cell.angle_alpha   90.00
_cell.angle_beta   90.00
_cell.angle_gamma   90.00
#
_symmetry.space_group_name_H-M   'P 1'
#
loop_
_entity.id
_entity.type
_entity.pdbx_description
1 polymer ?
#
loop_
_entity_poly.entity_id
_entity_poly.type
_entity_poly.pdbx_seq_one_letter_code
_entity_poly.pdbx_strand_id
1 'polypeptide(L)'
;MSGFLKALAKVGLVELDAEQSRALEQAIDPDEARRIVREARGSASTPTASPTTAATATTRARTTTAPSSKSRAGLTSASVGQEGPTLGQSSSSSSSELGGGASGVVGVGSEIDEGRPLETVYKEAGVAASPFPAEKLIKVLDGLRAMDPTTRKAAILAMDAADDDWKIEDPIVDAERKIRALEAEKARLEAVVEASAARLAAELETIQGFEEEARTTIKKQIEDLESLLARELAKGAEARAKNQAQRQANQDASRREQARMDAEIGRLREIALTFDDSSAPDSHRT
;
A
#
# COMPACT_ATOMS: atom_id res chain seq x y z
N MET A 1 9.07 20.53 4.36
CA MET A 1 8.42 19.29 3.87
C MET A 1 9.24 18.08 4.33
N SER A 2 9.14 17.63 5.58
CA SER A 2 10.10 16.62 6.10
C SER A 2 9.50 15.55 7.03
N GLY A 3 8.38 15.81 7.73
CA GLY A 3 7.75 14.80 8.59
C GLY A 3 6.95 13.71 7.86
N PHE A 4 6.27 14.09 6.77
CA PHE A 4 5.35 13.20 6.05
C PHE A 4 6.08 12.08 5.29
N LEU A 5 7.19 12.40 4.63
CA LEU A 5 8.00 11.42 3.89
C LEU A 5 8.66 10.39 4.83
N LYS A 6 9.04 10.81 6.05
CA LYS A 6 9.62 9.92 7.06
C LYS A 6 8.60 8.95 7.66
N ALA A 7 7.32 9.35 7.72
CA ALA A 7 6.23 8.47 8.12
C ALA A 7 5.92 7.42 7.04
N LEU A 8 5.95 7.81 5.76
CA LEU A 8 5.69 6.89 4.64
C LEU A 8 6.81 5.86 4.44
N ALA A 9 8.07 6.25 4.61
CA ALA A 9 9.20 5.33 4.55
C ALA A 9 9.17 4.30 5.70
N LYS A 10 8.69 4.71 6.89
CA LYS A 10 8.57 3.81 8.06
C LYS A 10 7.47 2.76 7.92
N VAL A 11 6.51 2.99 7.03
CA VAL A 11 5.43 2.05 6.70
C VAL A 11 5.76 1.25 5.43
N GLY A 12 6.96 1.40 4.87
CA GLY A 12 7.40 0.66 3.68
C GLY A 12 6.72 1.11 2.39
N LEU A 13 6.09 2.30 2.37
CA LEU A 13 5.35 2.81 1.21
C LEU A 13 6.23 3.57 0.22
N VAL A 14 7.47 3.91 0.60
CA VAL A 14 8.45 4.63 -0.23
C VAL A 14 9.85 4.13 0.11
N GLU A 15 10.57 3.58 -0.87
CA GLU A 15 12.01 3.33 -0.76
C GLU A 15 12.75 4.66 -0.96
N LEU A 16 13.42 5.14 0.08
CA LEU A 16 14.31 6.28 0.01
C LEU A 16 15.75 5.77 -0.07
N ASP A 17 16.48 6.24 -1.08
CA ASP A 17 17.86 5.89 -1.32
C ASP A 17 18.75 6.29 -0.13
N ALA A 18 19.81 5.51 0.14
CA ALA A 18 20.63 5.65 1.35
C ALA A 18 21.29 7.04 1.49
N GLU A 19 21.49 7.73 0.37
CA GLU A 19 22.02 9.09 0.31
C GLU A 19 21.00 10.15 0.78
N GLN A 20 19.71 9.95 0.53
CA GLN A 20 18.66 10.89 0.95
C GLN A 20 18.40 10.82 2.46
N SER A 21 18.57 9.63 3.05
CA SER A 21 18.48 9.44 4.50
C SER A 21 19.62 10.13 5.25
N ARG A 22 20.86 10.06 4.72
CA ARG A 22 22.01 10.77 5.28
C ARG A 22 21.92 12.29 5.13
N ALA A 23 21.41 12.78 3.99
CA ALA A 23 21.22 14.21 3.76
C ALA A 23 20.16 14.84 4.70
N LEU A 24 19.15 14.07 5.12
CA LEU A 24 18.14 14.51 6.09
C LEU A 24 18.59 14.39 7.55
N GLU A 25 19.60 13.58 7.85
CA GLU A 25 20.10 13.37 9.21
C GLU A 25 21.17 14.38 9.62
N GLN A 26 21.82 15.04 8.66
CA GLN A 26 22.84 16.08 8.92
C GLN A 26 22.30 17.51 9.08
N ALA A 27 21.01 17.74 8.81
CA ALA A 27 20.39 19.04 8.97
C ALA A 27 19.29 18.97 10.04
N ILE A 28 19.65 19.28 11.30
CA ILE A 28 18.90 20.14 12.24
C ILE A 28 19.37 19.88 13.68
N ASP A 29 19.74 20.96 14.36
CA ASP A 29 20.14 21.03 15.76
C ASP A 29 18.92 20.74 16.69
N PRO A 30 19.01 19.77 17.62
CA PRO A 30 17.91 19.35 18.49
C PRO A 30 17.31 20.46 19.38
N ASP A 31 18.03 21.58 19.57
CA ASP A 31 17.55 22.70 20.38
C ASP A 31 16.55 23.61 19.65
N GLU A 32 16.56 23.62 18.31
CA GLU A 32 15.58 24.39 17.52
C GLU A 32 14.18 23.74 17.56
N ALA A 33 14.13 22.40 17.56
CA ALA A 33 12.88 21.65 17.69
C ALA A 33 12.21 21.87 19.06
N ARG A 34 13.00 22.05 20.13
CA ARG A 34 12.49 22.32 21.47
C ARG A 34 11.92 23.73 21.62
N ARG A 35 12.45 24.70 20.86
CA ARG A 35 11.96 26.09 20.84
C ARG A 35 10.55 26.19 20.24
N ILE A 36 10.31 25.50 19.13
CA ILE A 36 9.02 25.52 18.40
C ILE A 36 7.89 24.89 19.23
N VAL A 37 8.17 23.79 19.94
CA VAL A 37 7.18 23.12 20.82
C VAL A 37 6.79 24.00 22.02
N ARG A 38 7.72 24.80 22.55
CA ARG A 38 7.45 25.72 23.66
C ARG A 38 6.59 26.91 23.23
N GLU A 39 6.80 27.41 22.02
CA GLU A 39 6.05 28.55 21.47
C GLU A 39 4.61 28.18 21.08
N ALA A 40 4.40 26.95 20.57
CA ALA A 40 3.07 26.43 20.26
C ALA A 40 2.17 26.19 21.50
N ARG A 41 2.78 25.99 22.68
CA ARG A 41 2.06 25.69 23.93
C ARG A 41 1.73 26.92 24.77
N GLY A 42 2.35 28.08 24.48
CA GLY A 42 2.15 29.34 25.22
C GLY A 42 0.92 30.16 24.81
N SER A 43 0.29 29.87 23.67
CA SER A 43 -0.69 30.78 23.05
C SER A 43 -2.18 30.40 23.24
N ALA A 44 -2.51 29.52 24.19
CA ALA A 44 -3.90 29.09 24.42
C ALA A 44 -4.33 29.23 25.89
N SER A 45 -4.67 30.44 26.33
CA SER A 45 -5.65 30.63 27.43
C SER A 45 -6.17 32.06 27.52
N THR A 46 -7.47 32.25 27.23
CA THR A 46 -8.46 32.93 28.09
C THR A 46 -9.86 32.77 27.48
N PRO A 47 -10.89 32.34 28.24
CA PRO A 47 -12.29 32.35 27.80
C PRO A 47 -12.99 33.64 28.24
N THR A 48 -13.90 34.20 27.43
CA THR A 48 -14.86 35.23 27.87
C THR A 48 -16.17 35.09 27.08
N ALA A 49 -17.26 35.33 27.81
CA ALA A 49 -18.62 34.84 27.62
C ALA A 49 -19.45 35.47 26.48
N SER A 50 -20.58 34.79 26.18
CA SER A 50 -21.73 35.20 25.34
C SER A 50 -22.41 36.49 25.83
N PRO A 51 -23.27 37.15 25.01
CA PRO A 51 -24.70 36.75 24.96
C PRO A 51 -25.46 36.96 23.61
N THR A 52 -26.56 36.19 23.47
CA THR A 52 -27.92 36.52 22.98
C THR A 52 -28.12 37.54 21.84
N THR A 53 -28.84 37.18 20.74
CA THR A 53 -30.28 37.50 20.48
C THR A 53 -30.74 36.95 19.10
N ALA A 54 -32.04 36.66 19.03
CA ALA A 54 -32.91 36.12 17.96
C ALA A 54 -32.76 36.64 16.51
N ALA A 55 -33.16 35.82 15.52
CA ALA A 55 -34.44 35.96 14.78
C ALA A 55 -34.40 35.44 13.31
N THR A 56 -35.45 34.66 12.98
CA THR A 56 -36.21 34.62 11.70
C THR A 56 -35.66 33.91 10.45
N ALA A 57 -36.26 32.73 10.22
CA ALA A 57 -36.85 32.17 9.00
C ALA A 57 -36.41 32.67 7.60
N THR A 58 -36.15 31.74 6.69
CA THR A 58 -36.96 31.51 5.46
C THR A 58 -36.33 30.38 4.63
N THR A 59 -37.02 29.25 4.59
CA THR A 59 -36.73 28.12 3.68
C THR A 59 -37.45 28.36 2.37
N ARG A 60 -36.72 28.43 1.25
CA ARG A 60 -37.31 28.33 -0.09
C ARG A 60 -36.46 27.38 -0.94
N ALA A 61 -37.03 26.21 -1.20
CA ALA A 61 -36.54 25.24 -2.16
C ALA A 61 -36.64 25.80 -3.59
N ARG A 62 -35.62 25.56 -4.40
CA ARG A 62 -35.69 25.72 -5.86
C ARG A 62 -34.91 24.61 -6.56
N THR A 63 -35.68 23.82 -7.30
CA THR A 63 -35.35 22.85 -8.34
C THR A 63 -34.68 23.48 -9.57
N THR A 64 -34.32 22.63 -10.55
CA THR A 64 -33.90 22.90 -11.95
C THR A 64 -32.40 23.18 -12.13
N THR A 65 -31.67 22.71 -13.15
CA THR A 65 -31.88 21.79 -14.28
C THR A 65 -30.49 21.60 -14.89
N ALA A 66 -30.13 20.36 -15.23
CA ALA A 66 -28.92 20.04 -15.99
C ALA A 66 -29.22 20.05 -17.49
N PRO A 67 -28.28 20.53 -18.34
CA PRO A 67 -28.24 20.10 -19.72
C PRO A 67 -26.97 19.32 -20.07
N SER A 68 -27.23 18.29 -20.86
CA SER A 68 -26.35 17.41 -21.63
C SER A 68 -25.55 18.16 -22.71
N SER A 69 -24.32 17.70 -23.00
CA SER A 69 -23.65 17.95 -24.28
C SER A 69 -22.88 16.72 -24.77
N LYS A 70 -23.29 16.22 -25.94
CA LYS A 70 -22.58 15.30 -26.84
C LYS A 70 -21.90 16.11 -27.94
N SER A 71 -20.68 15.73 -28.34
CA SER A 71 -20.12 15.79 -29.72
C SER A 71 -18.68 15.24 -29.64
N ARG A 72 -18.27 14.14 -30.31
CA ARG A 72 -18.22 13.78 -31.75
C ARG A 72 -17.13 14.52 -32.54
N ALA A 73 -16.04 13.81 -32.81
CA ALA A 73 -15.19 13.77 -34.04
C ALA A 73 -13.90 13.00 -33.64
N GLY A 74 -13.34 12.03 -34.38
CA GLY A 74 -13.44 11.69 -35.78
C GLY A 74 -12.13 12.02 -36.50
N LEU A 75 -11.48 10.99 -37.09
CA LEU A 75 -10.48 11.02 -38.17
C LEU A 75 -9.01 11.28 -37.74
N THR A 76 -7.92 10.74 -38.30
CA THR A 76 -7.61 9.74 -39.37
C THR A 76 -6.09 9.54 -39.43
N SER A 77 -5.65 8.39 -39.97
CA SER A 77 -4.46 8.13 -40.84
C SER A 77 -3.06 8.63 -40.41
N ALA A 78 -2.09 7.75 -40.13
CA ALA A 78 -1.31 6.86 -41.00
C ALA A 78 -0.01 7.47 -41.53
N SER A 79 1.05 6.63 -41.52
CA SER A 79 2.10 6.50 -42.57
C SER A 79 3.55 6.86 -42.20
N VAL A 80 4.42 5.84 -42.36
CA VAL A 80 5.85 5.86 -42.78
C VAL A 80 6.84 6.42 -41.75
N GLY A 81 7.92 5.74 -41.31
CA GLY A 81 8.71 4.66 -41.88
C GLY A 81 10.11 5.18 -42.22
N GLN A 82 11.13 4.92 -41.40
CA GLN A 82 12.51 4.75 -41.88
C GLN A 82 13.47 4.21 -40.81
N GLU A 83 14.47 3.53 -41.33
CA GLU A 83 15.38 2.56 -40.76
C GLU A 83 16.55 3.18 -39.94
N GLY A 84 17.26 2.33 -39.20
CA GLY A 84 18.43 2.67 -38.37
C GLY A 84 19.66 3.14 -39.17
N PRO A 85 20.84 3.28 -38.51
CA PRO A 85 21.64 2.07 -38.29
C PRO A 85 22.63 2.07 -37.07
N THR A 86 22.92 0.85 -36.59
CA THR A 86 24.15 0.23 -36.00
C THR A 86 25.00 0.83 -34.84
N LEU A 87 25.25 -0.08 -33.87
CA LEU A 87 26.50 -0.50 -33.18
C LEU A 87 27.22 0.42 -32.17
N GLY A 88 27.35 -0.13 -30.95
CA GLY A 88 28.32 0.25 -29.93
C GLY A 88 28.27 -0.70 -28.73
N GLN A 89 28.99 -1.82 -28.82
CA GLN A 89 29.27 -2.72 -27.69
C GLN A 89 30.22 -2.03 -26.70
N SER A 90 30.05 -2.26 -25.39
CA SER A 90 31.13 -2.41 -24.41
C SER A 90 30.59 -2.94 -23.07
N SER A 91 30.82 -4.24 -22.85
CA SER A 91 31.40 -4.84 -21.63
C SER A 91 30.93 -4.43 -20.22
N SER A 92 30.20 -5.38 -19.59
CA SER A 92 30.48 -6.02 -18.29
C SER A 92 31.06 -5.21 -17.12
N SER A 93 30.39 -5.31 -15.97
CA SER A 93 31.04 -5.62 -14.69
C SER A 93 30.04 -6.24 -13.71
N SER A 94 30.32 -7.49 -13.35
CA SER A 94 29.75 -8.20 -12.21
C SER A 94 30.21 -7.52 -10.91
N SER A 95 29.33 -7.42 -9.91
CA SER A 95 29.75 -7.25 -8.51
C SER A 95 28.71 -7.86 -7.59
N SER A 96 29.20 -8.85 -6.85
CA SER A 96 28.51 -9.72 -5.92
C SER A 96 28.32 -9.06 -4.54
N GLU A 97 27.20 -9.42 -3.92
CA GLU A 97 26.96 -9.62 -2.48
C GLU A 97 27.04 -8.43 -1.48
N LEU A 98 25.91 -8.21 -0.80
CA LEU A 98 25.67 -8.29 0.66
C LEU A 98 24.72 -7.18 1.14
N GLY A 99 23.62 -7.56 1.78
CA GLY A 99 22.81 -6.64 2.60
C GLY A 99 21.36 -7.06 2.78
N GLY A 100 21.11 -8.00 3.70
CA GLY A 100 19.79 -8.56 3.97
C GLY A 100 18.78 -7.55 4.53
N GLY A 101 17.59 -7.56 3.93
CA GLY A 101 16.34 -7.10 4.52
C GLY A 101 15.42 -8.30 4.68
N ALA A 102 15.34 -8.82 5.90
CA ALA A 102 14.44 -9.90 6.26
C ALA A 102 12.98 -9.42 6.22
N SER A 103 12.22 -9.92 5.25
CA SER A 103 10.86 -10.37 5.50
C SER A 103 10.69 -11.63 4.67
N GLY A 104 10.90 -12.76 5.34
CA GLY A 104 10.90 -14.06 4.70
C GLY A 104 9.55 -14.32 4.06
N VAL A 105 9.51 -14.30 2.73
CA VAL A 105 8.82 -15.38 2.02
C VAL A 105 9.49 -16.65 2.53
N VAL A 106 8.89 -17.24 3.56
CA VAL A 106 9.17 -18.60 3.96
C VAL A 106 8.86 -19.38 2.70
N GLY A 107 9.90 -19.89 2.04
CA GLY A 107 9.72 -20.78 0.91
C GLY A 107 8.71 -21.84 1.34
N VAL A 108 7.66 -22.01 0.54
CA VAL A 108 6.64 -23.03 0.74
C VAL A 108 7.30 -24.38 0.50
N GLY A 109 8.11 -24.81 1.47
CA GLY A 109 8.51 -26.20 1.58
C GLY A 109 7.25 -26.96 1.94
N SER A 110 6.89 -27.93 1.09
CA SER A 110 5.89 -28.92 1.46
C SER A 110 6.31 -29.54 2.80
N GLU A 111 5.42 -29.52 3.79
CA GLU A 111 5.63 -30.21 5.07
C GLU A 111 5.65 -31.74 4.89
N ILE A 112 5.21 -32.20 3.71
CA ILE A 112 5.24 -33.59 3.29
C ILE A 112 6.48 -33.82 2.42
N ASP A 113 7.38 -34.66 2.92
CA ASP A 113 8.55 -35.15 2.19
C ASP A 113 8.15 -36.33 1.28
N GLU A 114 8.10 -36.08 -0.03
CA GLU A 114 7.71 -37.07 -1.03
C GLU A 114 8.83 -38.06 -1.33
N GLY A 115 8.48 -39.28 -1.74
CA GLY A 115 9.47 -40.27 -2.17
C GLY A 115 10.31 -40.87 -1.03
N ARG A 116 9.87 -40.69 0.21
CA ARG A 116 10.50 -41.26 1.39
C ARG A 116 10.57 -42.80 1.29
N PRO A 117 11.74 -43.42 1.51
CA PRO A 117 11.86 -44.88 1.46
C PRO A 117 11.00 -45.53 2.55
N LEU A 118 10.26 -46.58 2.18
CA LEU A 118 9.33 -47.27 3.08
C LEU A 118 10.06 -47.94 4.26
N GLU A 119 11.33 -48.29 4.08
CA GLU A 119 12.19 -48.81 5.14
C GLU A 119 12.34 -47.82 6.29
N THR A 120 12.32 -46.52 6.00
CA THR A 120 12.35 -45.47 7.02
C THR A 120 11.02 -45.40 7.77
N VAL A 121 9.90 -45.50 7.04
CA VAL A 121 8.55 -45.54 7.64
C VAL A 121 8.41 -46.74 8.59
N TYR A 122 8.89 -47.92 8.18
CA TYR A 122 8.88 -49.12 9.03
C TYR A 122 9.75 -48.98 10.28
N LYS A 123 10.95 -48.38 10.14
CA LYS A 123 11.85 -48.16 11.28
C LYS A 123 11.25 -47.20 12.30
N GLU A 124 10.62 -46.12 11.85
CA GLU A 124 9.98 -45.15 12.74
C GLU A 124 8.74 -45.70 13.42
N ALA A 125 7.97 -46.53 12.72
CA ALA A 125 6.84 -47.25 13.30
C ALA A 125 7.28 -48.40 14.23
N GLY A 126 8.58 -48.66 14.37
CA GLY A 126 9.11 -49.71 15.24
C GLY A 126 8.78 -51.13 14.77
N VAL A 127 8.62 -51.35 13.46
CA VAL A 127 8.36 -52.68 12.90
C VAL A 127 9.58 -53.58 13.13
N ALA A 128 9.41 -54.63 13.93
CA ALA A 128 10.48 -55.59 14.21
C ALA A 128 10.89 -56.35 12.93
N ALA A 129 12.20 -56.56 12.76
CA ALA A 129 12.73 -57.31 11.62
C ALA A 129 12.25 -58.78 11.69
N SER A 130 11.58 -59.24 10.62
CA SER A 130 11.18 -60.64 10.47
C SER A 130 12.32 -61.48 9.87
N PRO A 131 12.52 -62.73 10.31
CA PRO A 131 13.44 -63.68 9.68
C PRO A 131 13.16 -63.87 8.17
N PHE A 132 11.87 -63.88 7.80
CA PHE A 132 11.40 -63.94 6.42
C PHE A 132 10.50 -62.72 6.12
N PRO A 133 11.07 -61.65 5.53
CA PRO A 133 10.31 -60.46 5.18
C PRO A 133 9.27 -60.71 4.09
N ALA A 134 8.14 -60.01 4.18
CA ALA A 134 7.05 -60.05 3.21
C ALA A 134 7.50 -59.73 1.78
N GLU A 135 8.53 -58.89 1.59
CA GLU A 135 9.06 -58.51 0.28
C GLU A 135 9.69 -59.70 -0.45
N LYS A 136 10.26 -60.66 0.28
CA LYS A 136 10.76 -61.90 -0.32
C LYS A 136 9.58 -62.73 -0.85
N LEU A 137 8.49 -62.84 -0.08
CA LEU A 137 7.28 -63.52 -0.51
C LEU A 137 6.62 -62.84 -1.71
N ILE A 138 6.59 -61.51 -1.73
CA ILE A 138 6.10 -60.73 -2.89
C ILE A 138 6.92 -61.03 -4.14
N LYS A 139 8.26 -61.06 -4.05
CA LYS A 139 9.13 -61.42 -5.19
C LYS A 139 8.87 -62.84 -5.71
N VAL A 140 8.66 -63.81 -4.81
CA VAL A 140 8.31 -65.18 -5.19
C VAL A 140 6.93 -65.22 -5.86
N LEU A 141 5.94 -64.53 -5.31
CA LEU A 141 4.60 -64.40 -5.89
C LEU A 141 4.61 -63.73 -7.27
N ASP A 142 5.50 -62.76 -7.49
CA ASP A 142 5.72 -62.09 -8.77
C ASP A 142 6.40 -63.02 -9.78
N GLY A 143 7.35 -63.85 -9.35
CA GLY A 143 7.95 -64.90 -10.18
C GLY A 143 6.96 -65.99 -10.61
N LEU A 144 6.00 -66.30 -9.73
CA LEU A 144 4.91 -67.26 -9.99
C LEU A 144 3.68 -66.60 -10.64
N ARG A 145 3.81 -65.36 -11.13
CA ARG A 145 2.66 -64.59 -11.63
C ARG A 145 2.00 -65.18 -12.87
N ALA A 146 2.73 -65.98 -13.65
CA ALA A 146 2.23 -66.69 -14.83
C ALA A 146 1.29 -67.87 -14.49
N MET A 147 1.31 -68.37 -13.25
CA MET A 147 0.40 -69.42 -12.79
C MET A 147 -0.92 -68.82 -12.30
N ASP A 148 -2.01 -69.60 -12.40
CA ASP A 148 -3.28 -69.21 -11.81
C ASP A 148 -3.15 -69.10 -10.27
N PRO A 149 -4.01 -68.28 -9.61
CA PRO A 149 -3.89 -68.02 -8.18
C PRO A 149 -3.98 -69.27 -7.29
N THR A 150 -4.73 -70.29 -7.73
CA THR A 150 -4.90 -71.53 -6.96
C THR A 150 -3.63 -72.37 -7.00
N THR A 151 -3.06 -72.54 -8.19
CA THR A 151 -1.77 -73.24 -8.36
C THR A 151 -0.62 -72.50 -7.68
N ARG A 152 -0.61 -71.16 -7.71
CA ARG A 152 0.38 -70.34 -7.00
C ARG A 152 0.32 -70.55 -5.49
N LYS A 153 -0.88 -70.54 -4.92
CA LYS A 153 -1.08 -70.83 -3.49
C LYS A 153 -0.62 -72.24 -3.13
N ALA A 154 -0.97 -73.23 -3.96
CA ALA A 154 -0.54 -74.61 -3.75
C ALA A 154 1.00 -74.76 -3.80
N ALA A 155 1.68 -74.06 -4.73
CA ALA A 155 3.13 -74.05 -4.81
C ALA A 155 3.81 -73.48 -3.55
N ILE A 156 3.25 -72.41 -2.99
CA ILE A 156 3.75 -71.79 -1.75
C ILE A 156 3.55 -72.71 -0.55
N LEU A 157 2.39 -73.34 -0.42
CA LEU A 157 2.12 -74.32 0.63
C LEU A 157 3.01 -75.57 0.49
N ALA A 158 3.31 -75.97 -0.74
CA ALA A 158 4.25 -77.06 -0.99
C ALA A 158 5.68 -76.69 -0.59
N MET A 159 6.11 -75.43 -0.83
CA MET A 159 7.41 -74.94 -0.36
C MET A 159 7.48 -74.87 1.17
N ASP A 160 6.41 -74.44 1.83
CA ASP A 160 6.30 -74.38 3.30
C ASP A 160 6.33 -75.78 3.95
N ALA A 161 5.75 -76.77 3.28
CA ALA A 161 5.79 -78.17 3.71
C ALA A 161 7.12 -78.89 3.39
N ALA A 162 7.91 -78.36 2.45
CA ALA A 162 9.17 -78.94 2.01
C ALA A 162 10.39 -78.36 2.74
N ASP A 163 10.25 -77.20 3.40
CA ASP A 163 11.32 -76.51 4.13
C ASP A 163 10.91 -76.32 5.60
N ASP A 164 11.68 -76.93 6.52
CA ASP A 164 11.44 -76.79 7.96
C ASP A 164 11.94 -75.45 8.52
N ASP A 165 12.88 -74.81 7.83
CA ASP A 165 13.49 -73.53 8.25
C ASP A 165 12.66 -72.31 7.83
N TRP A 166 11.70 -72.48 6.91
CA TRP A 166 10.79 -71.44 6.47
C TRP A 166 9.33 -71.74 6.82
N LYS A 167 8.62 -70.74 7.32
CA LYS A 167 7.18 -70.81 7.61
C LYS A 167 6.43 -69.67 6.95
N ILE A 168 5.30 -69.96 6.32
CA ILE A 168 4.45 -68.97 5.64
C ILE A 168 3.86 -67.93 6.61
N GLU A 169 3.72 -68.28 7.89
CA GLU A 169 3.23 -67.40 8.93
C GLU A 169 4.13 -66.17 9.14
N ASP A 170 5.46 -66.32 9.03
CA ASP A 170 6.43 -65.25 9.26
C ASP A 170 6.26 -64.06 8.31
N PRO A 171 6.21 -64.24 6.97
CA PRO A 171 5.95 -63.15 6.04
C PRO A 171 4.51 -62.63 6.11
N ILE A 172 3.52 -63.41 6.57
CA ILE A 172 2.15 -62.90 6.81
C ILE A 172 2.14 -61.93 7.98
N VAL A 173 2.72 -62.32 9.12
CA VAL A 173 2.79 -61.45 10.32
C VAL A 173 3.62 -60.20 10.04
N ASP A 174 4.71 -60.32 9.28
CA ASP A 174 5.51 -59.18 8.83
C ASP A 174 4.69 -58.23 7.92
N ALA A 175 3.93 -58.77 6.96
CA ALA A 175 3.06 -57.99 6.10
C ALA A 175 1.99 -57.23 6.90
N GLU A 176 1.34 -57.89 7.86
CA GLU A 176 0.34 -57.23 8.72
C GLU A 176 0.92 -56.09 9.56
N ARG A 177 2.16 -56.23 10.05
CA ARG A 177 2.85 -55.16 10.79
C ARG A 177 3.19 -53.98 9.88
N LYS A 178 3.68 -54.26 8.67
CA LYS A 178 4.02 -53.24 7.67
C LYS A 178 2.78 -52.52 7.16
N ILE A 179 1.67 -53.24 6.90
CA ILE A 179 0.38 -52.63 6.53
C ILE A 179 -0.07 -51.66 7.62
N ARG A 180 -0.07 -52.08 8.89
CA ARG A 180 -0.43 -51.21 10.02
C ARG A 180 0.46 -49.96 10.09
N ALA A 181 1.77 -50.11 9.87
CA ALA A 181 2.69 -48.98 9.83
C ALA A 181 2.36 -47.99 8.70
N LEU A 182 2.07 -48.49 7.49
CA LEU A 182 1.71 -47.66 6.35
C LEU A 182 0.34 -46.98 6.50
N GLU A 183 -0.65 -47.69 7.05
CA GLU A 183 -1.97 -47.12 7.35
C GLU A 183 -1.87 -46.00 8.39
N ALA A 184 -1.05 -46.20 9.43
CA ALA A 184 -0.78 -45.17 10.43
C ALA A 184 -0.08 -43.95 9.82
N GLU A 185 0.92 -44.16 8.95
CA GLU A 185 1.59 -43.05 8.26
C GLU A 185 0.65 -42.31 7.30
N LYS A 186 -0.21 -43.02 6.57
CA LYS A 186 -1.24 -42.41 5.73
C LYS A 186 -2.18 -41.52 6.56
N ALA A 187 -2.67 -42.02 7.68
CA ALA A 187 -3.52 -41.24 8.59
C ALA A 187 -2.78 -40.02 9.16
N ARG A 188 -1.48 -40.16 9.47
CA ARG A 188 -0.62 -39.03 9.91
C ARG A 188 -0.53 -37.97 8.82
N LEU A 189 -0.28 -38.36 7.56
CA LEU A 189 -0.21 -37.43 6.43
C LEU A 189 -1.54 -36.71 6.18
N GLU A 190 -2.66 -37.42 6.25
CA GLU A 190 -3.99 -36.82 6.15
C GLU A 190 -4.22 -35.76 7.26
N ALA A 191 -3.82 -36.07 8.50
CA ALA A 191 -3.89 -35.11 9.61
C ALA A 191 -2.98 -33.88 9.40
N VAL A 192 -1.79 -34.04 8.80
CA VAL A 192 -0.92 -32.92 8.44
C VAL A 192 -1.57 -32.04 7.37
N VAL A 193 -2.20 -32.63 6.36
CA VAL A 193 -2.94 -31.88 5.33
C VAL A 193 -4.10 -31.10 5.93
N GLU A 194 -4.89 -31.72 6.81
CA GLU A 194 -6.02 -31.05 7.46
C GLU A 194 -5.55 -29.90 8.38
N ALA A 195 -4.53 -30.15 9.19
CA ALA A 195 -3.97 -29.14 10.10
C ALA A 195 -3.35 -27.97 9.34
N SER A 196 -2.60 -28.23 8.27
CA SER A 196 -2.02 -27.18 7.43
C SER A 196 -3.10 -26.38 6.70
N ALA A 197 -4.15 -27.02 6.18
CA ALA A 197 -5.28 -26.34 5.55
C ALA A 197 -6.01 -25.42 6.54
N ALA A 198 -6.26 -25.89 7.78
CA ALA A 198 -6.88 -25.08 8.82
C ALA A 198 -6.01 -23.87 9.22
N ARG A 199 -4.69 -24.08 9.34
CA ARG A 199 -3.73 -23.00 9.62
C ARG A 199 -3.73 -21.94 8.52
N LEU A 200 -3.67 -22.37 7.26
CA LEU A 200 -3.67 -21.46 6.10
C LEU A 200 -4.99 -20.68 6.00
N ALA A 201 -6.13 -21.31 6.30
CA ALA A 201 -7.42 -20.63 6.33
C ALA A 201 -7.46 -19.52 7.39
N ALA A 202 -6.95 -19.79 8.60
CA ALA A 202 -6.89 -18.79 9.67
C ALA A 202 -5.93 -17.63 9.35
N GLU A 203 -4.80 -17.93 8.68
CA GLU A 203 -3.86 -16.92 8.22
C GLU A 203 -4.49 -16.02 7.14
N LEU A 204 -5.21 -16.61 6.19
CA LEU A 204 -5.94 -15.86 5.17
C LEU A 204 -7.02 -14.95 5.78
N GLU A 205 -7.77 -15.42 6.78
CA GLU A 205 -8.76 -14.61 7.48
C GLU A 205 -8.11 -13.42 8.20
N THR A 206 -6.95 -13.65 8.82
CA THR A 206 -6.18 -12.58 9.48
C THR A 206 -5.70 -11.53 8.48
N ILE A 207 -5.18 -11.96 7.33
CA ILE A 207 -4.73 -11.06 6.25
C ILE A 207 -5.93 -10.24 5.73
N GLN A 208 -7.06 -10.90 5.45
CA GLN A 208 -8.27 -10.22 4.97
C GLN A 208 -8.79 -9.18 5.97
N GLY A 209 -8.83 -9.52 7.27
CA GLY A 209 -9.23 -8.58 8.31
C GLY A 209 -8.33 -7.33 8.36
N PHE A 210 -7.02 -7.52 8.27
CA PHE A 210 -6.06 -6.41 8.20
C PHE A 210 -6.27 -5.55 6.94
N GLU A 211 -6.48 -6.16 5.78
CA GLU A 211 -6.74 -5.44 4.53
C GLU A 211 -8.02 -4.59 4.58
N GLU A 212 -9.08 -5.11 5.19
CA GLU A 212 -10.34 -4.38 5.37
C GLU A 212 -10.19 -3.20 6.34
N GLU A 213 -9.49 -3.39 7.46
CA GLU A 213 -9.19 -2.32 8.41
C GLU A 213 -8.31 -1.24 7.78
N ALA A 214 -7.26 -1.63 7.05
CA ALA A 214 -6.41 -0.71 6.33
C ALA A 214 -7.21 0.10 5.29
N ARG A 215 -8.08 -0.57 4.52
CA ARG A 215 -8.93 0.08 3.51
C ARG A 215 -9.89 1.09 4.13
N THR A 216 -10.54 0.76 5.23
CA THR A 216 -11.48 1.67 5.91
C THR A 216 -10.75 2.86 6.51
N THR A 217 -9.58 2.63 7.13
CA THR A 217 -8.71 3.68 7.67
C THR A 217 -8.25 4.64 6.58
N ILE A 218 -7.76 4.12 5.45
CA ILE A 218 -7.30 4.94 4.33
C ILE A 218 -8.45 5.80 3.77
N LYS A 219 -9.64 5.22 3.60
CA LYS A 219 -10.82 5.97 3.12
C LYS A 219 -11.18 7.12 4.06
N LYS A 220 -11.15 6.88 5.37
CA LYS A 220 -11.42 7.92 6.37
C LYS A 220 -10.38 9.05 6.31
N GLN A 221 -9.10 8.70 6.18
CA GLN A 221 -8.03 9.68 6.04
C GLN A 221 -8.19 10.54 4.78
N ILE A 222 -8.63 9.93 3.67
CA ILE A 222 -8.94 10.67 2.43
C ILE A 222 -10.07 11.67 2.68
N GLU A 223 -11.17 11.24 3.30
CA GLU A 223 -12.31 12.13 3.61
C GLU A 223 -11.90 13.29 4.53
N ASP A 224 -11.09 13.01 5.57
CA ASP A 224 -10.58 14.03 6.49
C ASP A 224 -9.69 15.06 5.75
N LEU A 225 -8.82 14.58 4.85
CA LEU A 225 -7.94 15.43 4.04
C LEU A 225 -8.73 16.24 3.00
N GLU A 226 -9.76 15.66 2.39
CA GLU A 226 -10.66 16.37 1.47
C GLU A 226 -11.46 17.46 2.20
N SER A 227 -11.92 17.18 3.42
CA SER A 227 -12.59 18.18 4.28
C SER A 227 -11.65 19.33 4.65
N LEU A 228 -10.39 19.02 4.95
CA LEU A 228 -9.38 20.04 5.24
C LEU A 228 -9.07 20.89 4.00
N LEU A 229 -8.93 20.26 2.83
CA LEU A 229 -8.74 20.93 1.55
C LEU A 229 -9.89 21.91 1.26
N ALA A 230 -11.13 21.46 1.42
CA ALA A 230 -12.31 22.30 1.19
C ALA A 230 -12.34 23.53 2.10
N ARG A 231 -11.98 23.36 3.39
CA ARG A 231 -11.89 24.48 4.35
C ARG A 231 -10.82 25.49 3.97
N GLU A 232 -9.63 25.04 3.60
CA GLU A 232 -8.55 25.94 3.19
C GLU A 232 -8.86 26.66 1.88
N LEU A 233 -9.53 26.01 0.93
CA LEU A 233 -10.03 26.67 -0.28
C LEU A 233 -11.05 27.76 0.04
N ALA A 234 -12.01 27.49 0.94
CA ALA A 234 -13.00 28.47 1.38
C ALA A 234 -12.35 29.68 2.08
N LYS A 235 -11.41 29.42 3.00
CA LYS A 235 -10.64 30.46 3.70
C LYS A 235 -9.81 31.30 2.73
N GLY A 236 -9.17 30.66 1.75
CA GLY A 236 -8.44 31.35 0.69
C GLY A 236 -9.35 32.20 -0.20
N ALA A 237 -10.56 31.73 -0.52
CA ALA A 237 -11.55 32.50 -1.26
C ALA A 237 -12.04 33.73 -0.47
N GLU A 238 -12.33 33.57 0.82
CA GLU A 238 -12.72 34.67 1.72
C GLU A 238 -11.62 35.72 1.82
N ALA A 239 -10.37 35.30 2.04
CA ALA A 239 -9.22 36.20 2.11
C ALA A 239 -9.03 36.99 0.80
N ARG A 240 -9.20 36.34 -0.36
CA ARG A 240 -9.16 37.03 -1.66
C ARG A 240 -10.29 38.03 -1.81
N ALA A 241 -11.52 37.65 -1.47
CA ALA A 241 -12.69 38.53 -1.53
C ALA A 241 -12.50 39.78 -0.65
N LYS A 242 -12.00 39.59 0.59
CA LYS A 242 -11.70 40.69 1.53
C LYS A 242 -10.64 41.64 0.97
N ASN A 243 -9.52 41.11 0.46
CA ASN A 243 -8.46 41.94 -0.14
C ASN A 243 -8.97 42.69 -1.38
N GLN A 244 -9.77 42.04 -2.21
CA GLN A 244 -10.34 42.67 -3.40
C GLN A 244 -11.32 43.80 -3.03
N ALA A 245 -12.19 43.58 -2.04
CA ALA A 245 -13.08 44.61 -1.52
C ALA A 245 -12.31 45.79 -0.92
N GLN A 246 -11.26 45.52 -0.13
CA GLN A 246 -10.41 46.58 0.43
C GLN A 246 -9.70 47.37 -0.67
N ARG A 247 -9.19 46.69 -1.70
CA ARG A 247 -8.57 47.35 -2.86
C ARG A 247 -9.55 48.27 -3.58
N GLN A 248 -10.77 47.80 -3.83
CA GLN A 248 -11.83 48.61 -4.45
C GLN A 248 -12.20 49.81 -3.58
N ALA A 249 -12.39 49.61 -2.27
CA ALA A 249 -12.68 50.70 -1.34
C ALA A 249 -11.58 51.77 -1.30
N ASN A 250 -10.30 51.35 -1.33
CA ASN A 250 -9.16 52.27 -1.38
C ASN A 250 -9.10 53.03 -2.71
N GLN A 251 -9.39 52.36 -3.83
CA GLN A 251 -9.47 53.01 -5.15
C GLN A 251 -10.57 54.08 -5.17
N ASP A 252 -11.76 53.75 -4.66
CA ASP A 252 -12.88 54.69 -4.60
C ASP A 252 -12.60 55.86 -3.64
N ALA A 253 -11.97 55.61 -2.49
CA ALA A 253 -11.54 56.65 -1.57
C ALA A 253 -10.49 57.57 -2.19
N SER A 254 -9.47 57.01 -2.83
CA SER A 254 -8.44 57.78 -3.54
C SER A 254 -9.05 58.64 -4.65
N ARG A 255 -10.01 58.12 -5.42
CA ARG A 255 -10.68 58.86 -6.48
C ARG A 255 -11.47 60.05 -5.95
N ARG A 256 -12.21 59.85 -4.85
CA ARG A 256 -12.94 60.94 -4.18
C ARG A 256 -11.99 62.00 -3.64
N GLU A 257 -10.89 61.57 -3.03
CA GLU A 257 -9.89 62.48 -2.46
C GLU A 257 -9.17 63.28 -3.54
N GLN A 258 -8.78 62.64 -4.65
CA GLN A 258 -8.23 63.34 -5.82
C GLN A 258 -9.20 64.38 -6.37
N ALA A 259 -10.48 64.03 -6.54
CA ALA A 259 -11.48 64.99 -6.99
C ALA A 259 -11.64 66.20 -6.04
N ARG A 260 -11.51 65.97 -4.72
CA ARG A 260 -11.49 67.04 -3.71
C ARG A 260 -10.24 67.93 -3.85
N MET A 261 -9.07 67.32 -4.00
CA MET A 261 -7.79 68.04 -4.18
C MET A 261 -7.79 68.85 -5.48
N ASP A 262 -8.24 68.28 -6.59
CA ASP A 262 -8.32 68.96 -7.89
C ASP A 262 -9.24 70.18 -7.84
N ALA A 263 -10.39 70.05 -7.15
CA ALA A 263 -11.30 71.18 -6.94
C ALA A 263 -10.62 72.32 -6.14
N GLU A 264 -9.86 71.98 -5.09
CA GLU A 264 -9.15 72.98 -4.28
C GLU A 264 -7.97 73.60 -5.04
N ILE A 265 -7.20 72.80 -5.79
CA ILE A 265 -6.16 73.30 -6.69
C ILE A 265 -6.76 74.27 -7.71
N GLY A 266 -7.93 73.97 -8.27
CA GLY A 266 -8.65 74.86 -9.17
C GLY A 266 -8.93 76.23 -8.54
N ARG A 267 -9.46 76.25 -7.32
CA ARG A 267 -9.72 77.50 -6.56
C ARG A 267 -8.43 78.29 -6.30
N LEU A 268 -7.36 77.60 -5.89
CA LEU A 268 -6.07 78.26 -5.62
C LEU A 268 -5.44 78.84 -6.91
N ARG A 269 -5.59 78.16 -8.04
CA ARG A 269 -5.14 78.67 -9.35
C ARG A 269 -5.94 79.89 -9.81
N GLU A 270 -7.25 79.90 -9.56
CA GLU A 270 -8.11 81.05 -9.86
C GLU A 270 -7.67 82.30 -9.08
N ILE A 271 -7.32 82.13 -7.79
CA ILE A 271 -6.71 83.20 -6.99
C ILE A 271 -5.44 83.71 -7.68
N ALA A 272 -4.50 82.81 -8.00
CA ALA A 272 -3.25 83.19 -8.64
C ALA A 272 -3.48 83.97 -9.95
N LEU A 273 -4.37 83.49 -10.83
CA LEU A 273 -4.72 84.17 -12.09
C LEU A 273 -5.34 85.56 -11.86
N THR A 274 -6.24 85.69 -10.88
CA THR A 274 -6.90 86.97 -10.57
C THR A 274 -5.90 88.05 -10.13
N PHE A 275 -4.80 87.66 -9.48
CA PHE A 275 -3.77 88.59 -9.01
C PHE A 275 -2.58 88.74 -9.96
N ASP A 276 -2.40 87.84 -10.93
CA ASP A 276 -1.34 87.93 -11.97
C ASP A 276 -1.73 88.94 -13.08
N ASP A 277 -3.01 89.00 -13.48
CA ASP A 277 -3.54 90.02 -14.40
C ASP A 277 -3.58 91.43 -13.78
N SER A 278 -3.33 91.58 -12.47
CA SER A 278 -3.14 92.87 -11.83
C SER A 278 -1.72 93.44 -12.02
N SER A 279 -0.84 92.77 -12.76
CA SER A 279 0.54 93.18 -13.05
C SER A 279 0.72 93.97 -14.37
N ALA A 280 -0.32 94.20 -15.18
CA ALA A 280 -0.29 95.19 -16.27
C ALA A 280 -1.73 95.60 -16.66
N PRO A 281 -2.09 96.89 -16.78
CA PRO A 281 -1.26 98.06 -17.05
C PRO A 281 -1.41 99.19 -16.00
N ASP A 282 -0.31 99.80 -15.57
CA ASP A 282 -0.35 101.22 -15.19
C ASP A 282 0.46 102.00 -16.21
N SER A 283 -0.24 102.31 -17.30
CA SER A 283 0.07 103.43 -18.17
C SER A 283 0.22 104.67 -17.30
N HIS A 284 1.48 105.00 -17.00
CA HIS A 284 1.85 106.28 -16.39
C HIS A 284 1.19 107.41 -17.17
N ARG A 285 0.26 108.05 -16.46
CA ARG A 285 -0.22 109.41 -16.61
C ARG A 285 0.89 110.40 -17.02
N THR A 286 0.43 111.34 -17.85
CA THR A 286 0.95 112.68 -18.20
C THR A 286 2.17 112.79 -19.10
#